data_AF-A0A958JZ31-F1
#
_entry.id   AF-A0A958JZ31-F1
#
_cell.length_a   1.000
_cell.length_b   1.000
_cell.length_c   1.000
_cell.angle_alpha   90.00
_cell.angle_beta   90.00
_cell.angle_gamma   90.00
#
_symmetry.space_group_name_H-M   'P 1'
#
loop_
_entity.id
_entity.type
_entity.pdbx_description
1 polymer ?
#
loop_
_entity_poly.entity_id
_entity_poly.type
_entity_poly.pdbx_seq_one_letter_code
_entity_poly.pdbx_strand_id
1 'polypeptide(L)'
;MAGNAFAVTPPELAGSLQGQFEVNNSGAATYGIDIAVPPGTNGMEPKLALVYSSSSGAGPFGPGWSITGLSEISRCPTTQGQDGYSGEIEYSLADRFCLDGQRLIAVNGDYGVDGTQYRTRIETFARVYSHGAHLGHGPEYFSIEFKNGLTYRYGYTSNSRQENINTDVVVWSVDRISDRSGNYMSITYDQDIFSGAL
;
A
#
# COMPACT_ATOMS: atom_id res chain seq x y z
N MET A 1 13.50 45.26 21.15
CA MET A 1 13.64 44.16 20.16
C MET A 1 13.71 42.87 20.97
N ALA A 2 12.66 42.07 20.88
CA ALA A 2 12.41 40.92 21.76
C ALA A 2 13.39 39.78 21.45
N GLY A 3 13.91 39.15 22.51
CA GLY A 3 14.78 37.99 22.43
C GLY A 3 13.99 36.73 22.08
N ASN A 4 14.55 35.91 21.20
CA ASN A 4 14.03 34.57 20.91
C ASN A 4 14.25 33.67 22.12
N ALA A 5 13.15 33.26 22.76
CA ALA A 5 13.16 32.20 23.75
C ALA A 5 13.37 30.86 23.02
N PHE A 6 14.43 30.14 23.39
CA PHE A 6 14.56 28.72 23.08
C PHE A 6 13.42 27.99 23.80
N ALA A 7 12.50 27.40 23.04
CA ALA A 7 11.49 26.53 23.61
C ALA A 7 12.19 25.26 24.14
N VAL A 8 12.30 25.15 25.46
CA VAL A 8 12.70 23.91 26.12
C VAL A 8 11.47 23.01 26.12
N THR A 9 11.47 22.00 25.24
CA THR A 9 10.52 20.88 25.34
C THR A 9 10.66 20.24 26.72
N PRO A 10 9.57 20.12 27.51
CA PRO A 10 9.61 19.45 28.80
C PRO A 10 10.11 18.01 28.65
N PRO A 11 10.81 17.45 29.65
CA PRO A 11 11.23 16.06 29.62
C PRO A 11 10.00 15.16 29.52
N GLU A 12 9.99 14.33 28.49
CA GLU A 12 9.00 13.29 28.24
C GLU A 12 8.94 12.33 29.44
N LEU A 13 7.74 11.94 29.83
CA LEU A 13 7.54 10.99 30.92
C LEU A 13 8.15 9.65 30.50
N ALA A 14 9.23 9.21 31.17
CA ALA A 14 9.82 7.90 30.91
C ALA A 14 8.77 6.81 31.08
N GLY A 15 8.46 6.07 30.01
CA GLY A 15 7.50 4.96 30.02
C GLY A 15 6.23 5.14 29.17
N SER A 16 6.05 6.27 28.44
CA SER A 16 5.01 6.36 27.41
C SER A 16 5.56 6.02 26.03
N LEU A 17 4.76 5.29 25.22
CA LEU A 17 4.99 5.22 23.78
C LEU A 17 4.62 6.57 23.16
N GLN A 18 5.51 7.12 22.33
CA GLN A 18 5.17 8.30 21.54
C GLN A 18 4.06 7.94 20.56
N GLY A 19 2.90 8.56 20.73
CA GLY A 19 1.78 8.41 19.82
C GLY A 19 1.07 9.72 19.58
N GLN A 20 0.50 9.86 18.39
CA GLN A 20 -0.18 11.07 17.95
C GLN A 20 -1.69 10.83 17.95
N PHE A 21 -2.44 11.68 18.66
CA PHE A 21 -3.89 11.66 18.69
C PHE A 21 -4.47 12.78 17.83
N GLU A 22 -5.42 12.46 16.96
CA GLU A 22 -6.13 13.45 16.14
C GLU A 22 -7.61 13.06 15.97
N VAL A 23 -8.45 14.05 15.66
CA VAL A 23 -9.81 13.82 15.15
C VAL A 23 -9.81 14.18 13.68
N ASN A 24 -10.10 13.20 12.82
CA ASN A 24 -10.04 13.40 11.38
C ASN A 24 -11.27 14.16 10.85
N ASN A 25 -11.27 14.52 9.57
CA ASN A 25 -12.35 15.30 8.96
C ASN A 25 -13.70 14.56 8.86
N SER A 26 -13.73 13.25 9.15
CA SER A 26 -14.96 12.45 9.28
C SER A 26 -15.47 12.35 10.73
N GLY A 27 -14.78 12.98 11.69
CA GLY A 27 -15.12 12.95 13.11
C GLY A 27 -14.65 11.70 13.85
N ALA A 28 -13.82 10.85 13.22
CA ALA A 28 -13.26 9.67 13.88
C ALA A 28 -12.06 10.05 14.75
N ALA A 29 -11.99 9.46 15.94
CA ALA A 29 -10.80 9.53 16.78
C ALA A 29 -9.72 8.62 16.21
N THR A 30 -8.52 9.15 16.02
CA THR A 30 -7.38 8.46 15.44
C THR A 30 -6.18 8.51 16.37
N TYR A 31 -5.40 7.43 16.38
CA TYR A 31 -4.16 7.35 17.15
C TYR A 31 -3.09 6.63 16.34
N GLY A 32 -1.87 7.16 16.30
CA GLY A 32 -0.76 6.53 15.57
C GLY A 32 0.45 6.32 16.47
N ILE A 33 1.05 5.13 16.42
CA ILE A 33 2.31 4.79 17.10
C ILE A 33 3.29 4.29 16.04
N ASP A 34 4.38 5.02 15.83
CA ASP A 34 5.43 4.62 14.90
C ASP A 34 6.18 3.39 15.41
N ILE A 35 6.45 2.44 14.52
CA ILE A 35 7.27 1.27 14.82
C ILE A 35 8.71 1.62 14.49
N ALA A 36 9.50 1.89 15.54
CA ALA A 36 10.92 2.21 15.39
C ALA A 36 11.69 0.99 14.87
N VAL A 37 12.38 1.18 13.74
CA VAL A 37 13.29 0.20 13.16
C VAL A 37 14.70 0.79 13.10
N PRO A 38 15.76 -0.04 13.18
CA PRO A 38 17.11 0.44 12.94
C PRO A 38 17.27 1.00 11.52
N PRO A 39 18.10 2.04 11.33
CA PRO A 39 18.33 2.59 10.01
C PRO A 39 18.97 1.55 9.09
N GLY A 40 18.32 1.32 7.95
CA GLY A 40 18.88 0.50 6.89
C GLY A 40 19.97 1.22 6.10
N THR A 41 20.67 0.47 5.26
CA THR A 41 21.70 1.02 4.36
C THR A 41 21.11 2.12 3.49
N ASN A 42 21.76 3.30 3.49
CA ASN A 42 21.31 4.47 2.74
C ASN A 42 19.86 4.94 3.09
N GLY A 43 19.39 4.67 4.31
CA GLY A 43 18.04 5.05 4.74
C GLY A 43 16.93 4.14 4.21
N MET A 44 17.29 2.98 3.64
CA MET A 44 16.33 1.95 3.21
C MET A 44 15.73 1.23 4.42
N GLU A 45 14.70 1.82 5.00
CA GLU A 45 13.98 1.25 6.14
C GLU A 45 12.46 1.27 5.91
N PRO A 46 11.72 0.28 6.43
CA PRO A 46 10.28 0.29 6.36
C PRO A 46 9.72 1.38 7.29
N LYS A 47 8.72 2.13 6.81
CA LYS A 47 8.02 3.14 7.60
C LYS A 47 6.69 2.57 8.07
N LEU A 48 6.70 1.83 9.17
CA LEU A 48 5.52 1.15 9.72
C LEU A 48 4.96 1.90 10.92
N ALA A 49 3.64 1.87 11.07
CA ALA A 49 2.95 2.40 12.24
C ALA A 49 1.76 1.53 12.63
N LEU A 50 1.52 1.42 13.93
CA LEU A 50 0.28 0.87 14.48
C LEU A 50 -0.72 2.03 14.58
N VAL A 51 -1.81 1.94 13.84
CA VAL A 51 -2.83 3.00 13.75
C VAL A 51 -4.19 2.53 14.24
N TYR A 52 -4.86 3.42 14.97
CA TYR A 52 -6.22 3.27 15.45
C TYR A 52 -7.15 4.24 14.71
N SER A 53 -8.36 3.79 14.41
CA SER A 53 -9.49 4.65 14.09
C SER A 53 -10.76 4.13 14.75
N SER A 54 -11.52 5.02 15.40
CA SER A 54 -12.80 4.68 16.02
C SER A 54 -13.88 4.28 15.00
N SER A 55 -13.68 4.57 13.71
CA SER A 55 -14.57 4.16 12.62
C SER A 55 -14.14 2.87 11.92
N SER A 56 -12.98 2.32 12.27
CA SER A 56 -12.47 1.08 11.68
C SER A 56 -13.10 -0.14 12.34
N GLY A 57 -13.31 -1.20 11.55
CA GLY A 57 -13.87 -2.46 12.02
C GLY A 57 -12.90 -3.29 12.87
N ALA A 58 -13.25 -4.55 13.09
CA ALA A 58 -12.35 -5.52 13.70
C ALA A 58 -11.25 -5.92 12.72
N GLY A 59 -10.00 -5.92 13.19
CA GLY A 59 -8.83 -6.40 12.44
C GLY A 59 -7.97 -7.34 13.28
N PRO A 60 -6.87 -7.87 12.72
CA PRO A 60 -5.99 -8.83 13.41
C PRO A 60 -5.34 -8.27 14.69
N PHE A 61 -5.28 -6.95 14.83
CA PHE A 61 -4.73 -6.25 16.01
C PHE A 61 -5.81 -5.77 17.00
N GLY A 62 -7.05 -6.20 16.80
CA GLY A 62 -8.21 -5.82 17.61
C GLY A 62 -9.10 -4.75 16.95
N PRO A 63 -10.25 -4.43 17.58
CA PRO A 63 -11.19 -3.44 17.04
C PRO A 63 -10.55 -2.07 16.87
N GLY A 64 -10.66 -1.52 15.66
CA GLY A 64 -10.16 -0.19 15.33
C GLY A 64 -8.65 -0.12 15.04
N TRP A 65 -7.88 -1.17 15.30
CA TRP A 65 -6.42 -1.20 15.13
C TRP A 65 -5.98 -1.89 13.85
N SER A 66 -4.95 -1.34 13.21
CA SER A 66 -4.31 -1.88 12.00
C SER A 66 -2.85 -1.46 11.91
N ILE A 67 -2.04 -2.19 11.13
CA ILE A 67 -0.70 -1.74 10.75
C ILE A 67 -0.79 -1.01 9.41
N THR A 68 -0.11 0.11 9.30
CA THR A 68 0.07 0.86 8.05
C THR A 68 1.53 0.96 7.68
N GLY A 69 1.81 1.45 6.46
CA GLY A 69 3.16 1.67 5.95
C GLY A 69 3.63 0.69 4.88
N LEU A 70 2.82 -0.33 4.61
CA LEU A 70 2.99 -1.21 3.46
C LEU A 70 2.03 -0.78 2.35
N SER A 71 2.53 -0.80 1.13
CA SER A 71 1.77 -0.44 -0.07
C SER A 71 1.27 -1.69 -0.77
N GLU A 72 0.13 -1.59 -1.43
CA GLU A 72 -0.45 -2.67 -2.20
C GLU A 72 -1.16 -2.17 -3.46
N ILE A 73 -1.24 -3.06 -4.45
CA ILE A 73 -2.15 -2.92 -5.56
C ILE A 73 -3.27 -3.93 -5.36
N SER A 74 -4.52 -3.48 -5.43
CA SER A 74 -5.69 -4.34 -5.31
C SER A 74 -6.61 -4.19 -6.51
N ARG A 75 -7.44 -5.22 -6.75
CA ARG A 75 -8.60 -5.05 -7.63
C ARG A 75 -9.58 -4.07 -6.99
N CYS A 76 -10.15 -3.18 -7.79
CA CYS A 76 -11.16 -2.24 -7.34
C CYS A 76 -12.34 -2.20 -8.33
N PRO A 77 -13.57 -2.04 -7.82
CA PRO A 77 -14.78 -2.08 -8.64
C PRO A 77 -14.80 -0.96 -9.69
N THR A 78 -15.61 -1.19 -10.72
CA THR A 78 -15.93 -0.13 -11.69
C THR A 78 -17.05 0.73 -11.14
N THR A 79 -17.03 2.02 -11.47
CA THR A 79 -18.04 2.97 -10.95
C THR A 79 -18.61 3.82 -12.06
N GLN A 80 -19.90 4.17 -11.95
CA GLN A 80 -20.58 5.02 -12.93
C GLN A 80 -19.80 6.31 -13.27
N GLY A 81 -19.19 6.93 -12.26
CA GLY A 81 -18.45 8.20 -12.43
C GLY A 81 -17.07 8.06 -13.06
N GLN A 82 -16.48 6.86 -13.07
CA GLN A 82 -15.14 6.63 -13.62
C GLN A 82 -15.18 5.84 -14.93
N ASP A 83 -16.10 4.88 -15.04
CA ASP A 83 -16.15 3.87 -16.10
C ASP A 83 -17.42 3.94 -16.95
N GLY A 84 -18.41 4.76 -16.57
CA GLY A 84 -19.70 4.86 -17.26
C GLY A 84 -20.68 3.73 -16.93
N TYR A 85 -20.29 2.79 -16.07
CA TYR A 85 -21.13 1.75 -15.47
C TYR A 85 -20.58 1.39 -14.09
N SER A 86 -21.42 0.81 -13.23
CA SER A 86 -20.99 0.23 -11.96
C SER A 86 -20.94 -1.29 -12.09
N GLY A 87 -19.86 -1.89 -11.62
CA GLY A 87 -19.65 -3.34 -11.68
C GLY A 87 -18.79 -3.80 -10.51
N GLU A 88 -19.06 -5.02 -10.07
CA GLU A 88 -18.31 -5.68 -9.01
C GLU A 88 -16.96 -6.20 -9.54
N ILE A 89 -16.15 -6.76 -8.65
CA ILE A 89 -14.90 -7.43 -9.03
C ILE A 89 -15.25 -8.82 -9.55
N GLU A 90 -14.93 -9.08 -10.81
CA GLU A 90 -15.28 -10.34 -11.51
C GLU A 90 -14.10 -11.31 -11.61
N TYR A 91 -12.92 -10.90 -11.15
CA TYR A 91 -11.64 -11.63 -11.30
C TYR A 91 -11.30 -11.88 -12.76
N SER A 92 -11.43 -10.84 -13.59
CA SER A 92 -11.17 -10.90 -15.04
C SER A 92 -10.39 -9.69 -15.53
N LEU A 93 -10.09 -9.64 -16.83
CA LEU A 93 -9.48 -8.46 -17.49
C LEU A 93 -10.43 -7.25 -17.56
N ALA A 94 -11.71 -7.43 -17.25
CA ALA A 94 -12.65 -6.32 -17.12
C ALA A 94 -12.43 -5.51 -15.83
N ASP A 95 -11.80 -6.13 -14.83
CA ASP A 95 -11.49 -5.48 -13.56
C ASP A 95 -10.43 -4.39 -13.72
N ARG A 96 -10.27 -3.67 -12.62
CA ARG A 96 -9.45 -2.49 -12.54
C ARG A 96 -8.61 -2.54 -11.29
N PHE A 97 -7.46 -1.89 -11.35
CA PHE A 97 -6.46 -1.91 -10.30
C PHE A 97 -6.37 -0.56 -9.61
N CYS A 98 -6.14 -0.60 -8.31
CA CYS A 98 -5.95 0.57 -7.47
C CYS A 98 -4.66 0.41 -6.67
N LEU A 99 -3.77 1.40 -6.76
CA LEU A 99 -2.57 1.51 -5.93
C LEU A 99 -2.93 2.28 -4.67
N ASP A 100 -2.89 1.63 -3.50
CA ASP A 100 -3.26 2.24 -2.21
C ASP A 100 -4.62 2.96 -2.28
N GLY A 101 -5.60 2.33 -2.95
CA GLY A 101 -6.94 2.88 -3.19
C GLY A 101 -7.04 3.91 -4.33
N GLN A 102 -5.94 4.35 -4.93
CA GLN A 102 -5.93 5.24 -6.10
C GLN A 102 -6.00 4.45 -7.41
N ARG A 103 -7.05 4.71 -8.20
CA ARG A 103 -7.28 4.07 -9.49
C ARG A 103 -6.08 4.20 -10.44
N LEU A 104 -5.66 3.08 -11.01
CA LEU A 104 -4.68 3.03 -12.10
C LEU A 104 -5.38 3.19 -13.47
N ILE A 105 -4.82 4.06 -14.29
CA ILE A 105 -5.27 4.39 -15.65
C ILE A 105 -4.18 3.93 -16.61
N ALA A 106 -4.53 3.03 -17.54
CA ALA A 106 -3.60 2.60 -18.58
C ALA A 106 -3.29 3.77 -19.52
N VAL A 107 -2.01 3.99 -19.79
CA VAL A 107 -1.51 5.06 -20.67
C VAL A 107 -0.73 4.51 -21.86
N ASN A 108 -0.32 3.23 -21.80
CA ASN A 108 0.30 2.50 -22.90
C ASN A 108 0.07 1.00 -22.70
N GLY A 109 -0.43 0.29 -23.72
CA GLY A 109 -0.79 -1.12 -23.64
C GLY A 109 -2.26 -1.35 -23.24
N ASP A 110 -2.70 -2.61 -23.35
CA ASP A 110 -4.06 -3.03 -23.03
C ASP A 110 -4.22 -3.31 -21.53
N TYR A 111 -5.29 -2.80 -20.91
CA TYR A 111 -5.48 -2.88 -19.46
C TYR A 111 -5.36 -4.32 -18.92
N GLY A 112 -4.49 -4.51 -17.93
CA GLY A 112 -4.24 -5.80 -17.27
C GLY A 112 -3.34 -6.77 -18.03
N VAL A 113 -2.83 -6.38 -19.21
CA VAL A 113 -1.93 -7.20 -20.01
C VAL A 113 -0.47 -6.92 -19.66
N ASP A 114 0.40 -7.91 -19.86
CA ASP A 114 1.85 -7.78 -19.73
C ASP A 114 2.42 -6.56 -20.49
N GLY A 115 3.32 -5.83 -19.85
CA GLY A 115 3.97 -4.65 -20.41
C GLY A 115 3.14 -3.36 -20.36
N THR A 116 1.90 -3.41 -19.86
CA THR A 116 1.05 -2.22 -19.78
C THR A 116 1.58 -1.21 -18.77
N GLN A 117 1.64 0.04 -19.18
CA GLN A 117 2.02 1.17 -18.34
C GLN A 117 0.78 1.89 -17.82
N TYR A 118 0.78 2.21 -16.52
CA TYR A 118 -0.28 2.96 -15.87
C TYR A 118 0.24 4.24 -15.20
N ARG A 119 -0.71 5.14 -14.91
CA ARG A 119 -0.58 6.28 -14.01
C ARG A 119 -1.71 6.24 -12.98
N THR A 120 -1.51 6.89 -11.84
CA THR A 120 -2.59 7.10 -10.87
C THR A 120 -3.55 8.16 -11.39
N ARG A 121 -4.86 8.00 -11.11
CA ARG A 121 -5.90 8.95 -11.53
C ARG A 121 -5.63 10.37 -11.01
N ILE A 122 -5.22 10.48 -9.75
CA ILE A 122 -4.60 11.69 -9.21
C ILE A 122 -3.10 11.51 -9.40
N GLU A 123 -2.49 12.33 -10.26
CA GLU A 123 -1.11 12.13 -10.70
C GLU A 123 -0.11 12.26 -9.54
N THR A 124 0.77 11.26 -9.44
CA THR A 124 1.86 11.15 -8.44
C THR A 124 3.25 11.13 -9.10
N PHE A 125 3.30 11.13 -10.43
CA PHE A 125 4.46 10.87 -11.28
C PHE A 125 5.05 9.47 -11.12
N ALA A 126 4.32 8.55 -10.49
CA ALA A 126 4.68 7.14 -10.42
C ALA A 126 4.42 6.47 -11.79
N ARG A 127 5.38 5.66 -12.24
CA ARG A 127 5.22 4.84 -13.44
C ARG A 127 4.99 3.40 -13.03
N VAL A 128 3.78 2.91 -13.22
CA VAL A 128 3.39 1.54 -12.87
C VAL A 128 3.44 0.68 -14.12
N TYR A 129 3.94 -0.54 -14.00
CA TYR A 129 3.98 -1.53 -15.07
C TYR A 129 3.41 -2.85 -14.58
N SER A 130 2.53 -3.49 -15.38
CA SER A 130 2.11 -4.87 -15.17
C SER A 130 3.05 -5.83 -15.89
N HIS A 131 3.25 -7.00 -15.28
CA HIS A 131 4.13 -8.04 -15.81
C HIS A 131 3.45 -9.40 -15.76
N GLY A 132 3.71 -10.20 -16.79
CA GLY A 132 3.20 -11.57 -16.92
C GLY A 132 1.67 -11.63 -17.02
N ALA A 133 1.16 -12.85 -16.91
CA ALA A 133 -0.27 -13.11 -16.86
C ALA A 133 -0.54 -14.23 -15.84
N HIS A 134 -1.31 -13.92 -14.80
CA HIS A 134 -1.76 -14.89 -13.82
C HIS A 134 -3.07 -15.51 -14.26
N LEU A 135 -2.99 -16.76 -14.73
CA LEU A 135 -4.15 -17.54 -15.22
C LEU A 135 -4.98 -16.84 -16.33
N GLY A 136 -4.42 -15.81 -16.98
CA GLY A 136 -5.11 -15.00 -17.98
C GLY A 136 -6.11 -13.98 -17.42
N HIS A 137 -6.22 -13.84 -16.10
CA HIS A 137 -7.21 -12.97 -15.45
C HIS A 137 -6.64 -11.63 -14.95
N GLY A 138 -5.35 -11.40 -15.16
CA GLY A 138 -4.66 -10.17 -14.81
C GLY A 138 -3.14 -10.38 -14.74
N PRO A 139 -2.40 -9.36 -14.29
CA PRO A 139 -0.95 -9.43 -14.17
C PRO A 139 -0.47 -10.46 -13.14
N GLU A 140 0.69 -11.05 -13.39
CA GLU A 140 1.37 -11.88 -12.39
C GLU A 140 1.93 -11.03 -11.26
N TYR A 141 2.54 -9.90 -11.60
CA TYR A 141 3.07 -8.94 -10.64
C TYR A 141 3.12 -7.52 -11.22
N PHE A 142 3.43 -6.54 -10.38
CA PHE A 142 3.62 -5.16 -10.80
C PHE A 142 4.98 -4.62 -10.36
N SER A 143 5.47 -3.62 -11.10
CA SER A 143 6.59 -2.78 -10.67
C SER A 143 6.24 -1.31 -10.78
N ILE A 144 6.72 -0.50 -9.85
CA ILE A 144 6.51 0.95 -9.85
C ILE A 144 7.84 1.66 -9.75
N GLU A 145 8.04 2.64 -10.62
CA GLU A 145 9.16 3.57 -10.56
C GLU A 145 8.67 4.93 -10.08
N PHE A 146 9.23 5.41 -8.97
CA PHE A 146 8.87 6.69 -8.38
C PHE A 146 9.85 7.80 -8.79
N LYS A 147 9.40 9.05 -8.73
CA LYS A 147 10.21 10.24 -9.05
C LYS A 147 11.45 10.38 -8.15
N ASN A 148 11.39 9.90 -6.91
CA ASN A 148 12.51 9.88 -5.97
C ASN A 148 13.59 8.85 -6.33
N GLY A 149 13.38 8.04 -7.37
CA GLY A 149 14.32 7.03 -7.85
C GLY A 149 14.16 5.67 -7.19
N LEU A 150 13.23 5.50 -6.24
CA LEU A 150 12.90 4.19 -5.71
C LEU A 150 12.10 3.38 -6.72
N THR A 151 12.33 2.06 -6.70
CA THR A 151 11.56 1.07 -7.44
C THR A 151 10.91 0.10 -6.47
N TYR A 152 9.61 -0.10 -6.63
CA TYR A 152 8.82 -1.01 -5.80
C TYR A 152 8.35 -2.17 -6.67
N ARG A 153 8.30 -3.37 -6.10
CA ARG A 153 7.78 -4.57 -6.72
C ARG A 153 6.69 -5.17 -5.85
N TYR A 154 5.61 -5.61 -6.49
CA TYR A 154 4.38 -6.05 -5.83
C TYR A 154 3.95 -7.41 -6.34
N GLY A 155 3.66 -8.34 -5.44
CA GLY A 155 3.09 -9.64 -5.78
C GLY A 155 4.02 -10.56 -6.58
N TYR A 156 5.33 -10.31 -6.59
CA TYR A 156 6.27 -11.15 -7.36
C TYR A 156 6.41 -12.55 -6.78
N THR A 157 6.43 -12.66 -5.45
CA THR A 157 6.44 -13.94 -4.75
C THR A 157 5.02 -14.38 -4.44
N SER A 158 4.76 -15.69 -4.42
CA SER A 158 3.41 -16.21 -4.16
C SER A 158 2.84 -15.73 -2.84
N ASN A 159 3.66 -15.66 -1.79
CA ASN A 159 3.22 -15.18 -0.47
C ASN A 159 2.84 -13.69 -0.45
N SER A 160 3.29 -12.89 -1.42
CA SER A 160 2.93 -11.47 -1.55
C SER A 160 1.65 -11.23 -2.37
N ARG A 161 0.90 -12.30 -2.69
CA ARG A 161 -0.37 -12.23 -3.43
C ARG A 161 -1.50 -12.79 -2.59
N GLN A 162 -2.53 -11.99 -2.30
CA GLN A 162 -3.78 -12.56 -1.76
C GLN A 162 -4.57 -13.14 -2.91
N GLU A 163 -4.97 -14.39 -2.81
CA GLU A 163 -5.71 -15.10 -3.85
C GLU A 163 -7.09 -15.52 -3.33
N ASN A 164 -8.10 -15.51 -4.19
CA ASN A 164 -9.42 -16.05 -3.88
C ASN A 164 -9.39 -17.60 -3.90
N ILE A 165 -10.53 -18.24 -3.65
CA ILE A 165 -10.66 -19.71 -3.68
C ILE A 165 -10.35 -20.35 -5.05
N ASN A 166 -10.45 -19.56 -6.12
CA ASN A 166 -10.15 -19.97 -7.50
C ASN A 166 -8.71 -19.63 -7.90
N THR A 167 -7.86 -19.21 -6.95
CA THR A 167 -6.47 -18.78 -7.16
C THR A 167 -6.31 -17.51 -8.00
N ASP A 168 -7.37 -16.72 -8.18
CA ASP A 168 -7.26 -15.40 -8.79
C ASP A 168 -6.68 -14.41 -7.78
N VAL A 169 -5.68 -13.64 -8.22
CA VAL A 169 -5.06 -12.62 -7.36
C VAL A 169 -6.04 -11.47 -7.12
N VAL A 170 -6.29 -11.19 -5.85
CA VAL A 170 -7.11 -10.08 -5.35
C VAL A 170 -6.23 -8.87 -5.00
N VAL A 171 -5.09 -9.13 -4.35
CA VAL A 171 -4.14 -8.12 -3.87
C VAL A 171 -2.72 -8.54 -4.22
N TRP A 172 -1.93 -7.61 -4.75
CA TRP A 172 -0.48 -7.69 -4.92
C TRP A 172 0.17 -6.75 -3.90
N SER A 173 0.69 -7.31 -2.81
CA SER A 173 1.37 -6.55 -1.76
C SER A 173 2.84 -6.32 -2.12
N VAL A 174 3.41 -5.20 -1.65
CA VAL A 174 4.82 -4.88 -1.92
C VAL A 174 5.76 -5.97 -1.36
N ASP A 175 6.59 -6.59 -2.20
CA ASP A 175 7.55 -7.62 -1.80
C ASP A 175 8.99 -7.10 -1.78
N ARG A 176 9.27 -6.00 -2.49
CA ARG A 176 10.60 -5.40 -2.55
C ARG A 176 10.58 -3.91 -2.84
N ILE A 177 11.42 -3.17 -2.12
CA ILE A 177 11.72 -1.75 -2.39
C ILE A 177 13.22 -1.63 -2.61
N SER A 178 13.63 -0.99 -3.70
CA SER A 178 15.05 -0.83 -4.06
C SER A 178 15.37 0.60 -4.48
N ASP A 179 16.59 1.05 -4.18
CA ASP A 179 17.14 2.30 -4.69
C ASP A 179 17.96 2.08 -5.98
N ARG A 180 18.44 3.18 -6.59
CA ARG A 180 19.26 3.12 -7.81
C ARG A 180 20.70 2.64 -7.59
N SER A 181 21.13 2.58 -6.33
CA SER A 181 22.47 2.15 -5.93
C SER A 181 22.53 0.64 -5.65
N GLY A 182 21.39 -0.05 -5.73
CA GLY A 182 21.27 -1.47 -5.47
C GLY A 182 20.96 -1.84 -4.02
N ASN A 183 20.75 -0.86 -3.13
CA ASN A 183 20.26 -1.12 -1.77
C ASN A 183 18.78 -1.50 -1.85
N TYR A 184 18.34 -2.45 -1.03
CA TYR A 184 16.96 -2.89 -1.04
C TYR A 184 16.50 -3.40 0.33
N MET A 185 15.19 -3.42 0.52
CA MET A 185 14.50 -4.17 1.56
C MET A 185 13.50 -5.13 0.91
N SER A 186 13.29 -6.29 1.53
CA SER A 186 12.30 -7.29 1.13
C SER A 186 11.25 -7.45 2.20
N ILE A 187 10.00 -7.66 1.80
CA ILE A 187 8.88 -7.93 2.68
C ILE A 187 8.40 -9.33 2.38
N THR A 188 8.25 -10.13 3.44
CA THR A 188 7.78 -11.51 3.38
C THR A 188 6.51 -11.58 4.19
N TYR A 189 5.48 -12.19 3.61
CA TYR A 189 4.18 -12.38 4.24
C TYR A 189 3.99 -13.86 4.58
N ASP A 190 3.24 -14.12 5.64
CA ASP A 190 2.72 -15.43 5.97
C ASP A 190 1.26 -15.47 5.53
N GLN A 191 0.91 -16.42 4.67
CA GLN A 191 -0.46 -16.56 4.20
C GLN A 191 -1.25 -17.49 5.12
N ASP A 192 -2.36 -17.01 5.65
CA ASP A 192 -3.34 -17.89 6.25
C ASP A 192 -4.23 -18.52 5.17
N ILE A 193 -3.89 -19.76 4.83
CA ILE A 193 -4.60 -20.57 3.82
C ILE A 193 -6.06 -20.90 4.18
N PHE A 194 -6.54 -20.56 5.38
CA PHE A 194 -7.96 -20.74 5.76
C PHE A 194 -8.80 -19.46 5.62
N SER A 195 -8.20 -18.28 5.73
CA SER A 195 -8.93 -17.00 5.70
C SER A 195 -8.60 -16.13 4.48
N GLY A 196 -7.50 -16.41 3.77
CA GLY A 196 -7.06 -15.61 2.62
C GLY A 196 -6.51 -14.22 2.98
N ALA A 197 -6.39 -13.92 4.28
CA ALA A 197 -5.78 -12.68 4.77
C ALA A 197 -4.24 -12.81 4.85
N LEU A 198 -3.55 -11.68 4.64
CA LEU A 198 -2.12 -11.52 4.98
C LEU A 198 -1.94 -11.00 6.41
#